data_AF-A0A1I4LY42-F1
#
_entry.id   AF-A0A1I4LY42-F1
#
_cell.length_a   1.000
_cell.length_b   1.000
_cell.length_c   1.000
_cell.angle_alpha   90.00
_cell.angle_beta   90.00
_cell.angle_gamma   90.00
#
_symmetry.space_group_name_H-M   'P 1'
#
loop_
_entity.id
_entity.type
_entity.pdbx_description
1 polymer ?
#
loop_
_entity_poly.entity_id
_entity_poly.type
_entity_poly.pdbx_seq_one_letter_code
_entity_poly.pdbx_strand_id
1 'polypeptide(L)'
;MTPFANSWACALLALAFTLPTHACDGQAQTISAIQGSGRSSPQIGERVTVNGVITYDGRGPGGLGGFFLQQPGHQSDQHPGSRALFVYTRRTAGQPGQRVQVTGTVAEYYGLTELTQVEQVSVCGPGQLPPPVTVQLPLSDDQREALEGMRITLNHPLEVISLDHLADYGSVTLAPGQQPTPTQILPPGPDAQALARRQEQQRLILDDGSHQRGPTPTPYPEGGLSMDNSLRAGSRVTQLDGILDYRYQQWRLQPLTTPSFEASNPRPAPPERATTTNLRLLTLNLANYFNGDQGDYRTSRGARNPDQWRRQTQRLAATIHQSQADVLAASELENDGYGASSAIAALAQALGGDWRYVVPADQDSNDAISVGLLYRSSRVQTVGPALRPSPQQWSGLGRRPLMQQFQARASGQSVRIAVVHFKSKRCQHAQGADRDQDDGQGCFAHRRRRQAEALVSWLNNAVPERLAGTLITGDLNSYAREWPLENLRAAGFVDLLNQHSGSLQSASTYRYQGRQGTLDYSLANGLLTPSVVAAHVWAINADEPRALSYKDAHSNAATTVSVPWRSSDHDPLITDFQL
;
A
#
# COMPACT_ATOMS: atom_id res chain seq x y z
N MET A 1 -46.11 82.60 -23.77
CA MET A 1 -44.75 82.67 -24.35
C MET A 1 -43.81 83.19 -23.27
N THR A 2 -42.98 82.28 -22.72
CA THR A 2 -41.70 82.45 -21.98
C THR A 2 -41.53 81.18 -21.13
N PRO A 3 -40.55 80.31 -21.38
CA PRO A 3 -40.23 79.22 -20.46
C PRO A 3 -39.08 79.61 -19.53
N PHE A 4 -39.25 79.37 -18.23
CA PHE A 4 -38.17 79.39 -17.26
C PHE A 4 -37.51 78.01 -17.23
N ALA A 5 -36.20 77.98 -17.48
CA ALA A 5 -35.33 76.82 -17.30
C ALA A 5 -34.89 76.73 -15.84
N ASN A 6 -35.05 75.57 -15.21
CA ASN A 6 -34.43 75.25 -13.92
C ASN A 6 -33.55 74.00 -14.08
N SER A 7 -32.24 74.23 -14.10
CA SER A 7 -31.20 73.21 -14.09
C SER A 7 -31.02 72.67 -12.67
N TRP A 8 -31.26 71.38 -12.46
CA TRP A 8 -30.89 70.67 -11.23
C TRP A 8 -29.54 69.98 -11.44
N ALA A 9 -28.50 70.49 -10.78
CA ALA A 9 -27.20 69.84 -10.70
C ALA A 9 -27.22 68.82 -9.54
N CYS A 10 -27.16 67.52 -9.87
CA CYS A 10 -26.91 66.47 -8.89
C CYS A 10 -25.40 66.42 -8.56
N ALA A 11 -25.03 66.81 -7.33
CA ALA A 11 -23.71 66.57 -6.78
C ALA A 11 -23.60 65.11 -6.31
N LEU A 12 -22.78 64.30 -7.00
CA LEU A 12 -22.35 62.98 -6.55
C LEU A 12 -21.28 63.16 -5.45
N LEU A 13 -21.65 62.96 -4.19
CA LEU A 13 -20.69 62.75 -3.10
C LEU A 13 -20.07 61.36 -3.25
N ALA A 14 -18.85 61.30 -3.78
CA ALA A 14 -18.00 60.11 -3.64
C ALA A 14 -17.43 60.07 -2.21
N LEU A 15 -18.06 59.28 -1.33
CA LEU A 15 -17.41 58.89 -0.07
C LEU A 15 -16.27 57.92 -0.39
N ALA A 16 -15.04 58.43 -0.47
CA ALA A 16 -13.85 57.60 -0.41
C ALA A 16 -13.70 57.06 1.02
N PHE A 17 -14.11 55.81 1.25
CA PHE A 17 -13.70 55.08 2.46
C PHE A 17 -12.20 54.79 2.36
N THR A 18 -11.39 55.64 2.99
CA THR A 18 -9.99 55.30 3.30
C THR A 18 -10.00 54.21 4.37
N LEU A 19 -9.79 52.96 3.98
CA LEU A 19 -9.47 51.88 4.91
C LEU A 19 -8.18 52.26 5.67
N PRO A 20 -8.13 52.12 7.00
CA PRO A 20 -6.93 52.47 7.75
C PRO A 20 -5.78 51.54 7.34
N THR A 21 -4.75 52.10 6.71
CA THR A 21 -3.55 51.40 6.24
C THR A 21 -2.55 51.06 7.37
N HIS A 22 -2.92 51.24 8.64
CA HIS A 22 -2.01 51.21 9.81
C HIS A 22 -2.34 50.11 10.85
N ALA A 23 -3.16 49.11 10.52
CA ALA A 23 -3.65 48.14 11.51
C ALA A 23 -2.58 47.17 12.07
N CYS A 24 -1.33 47.20 11.58
CA CYS A 24 -0.28 46.24 11.92
C CYS A 24 1.11 46.84 12.15
N ASP A 25 1.20 48.13 12.48
CA ASP A 25 2.49 48.82 12.75
C ASP A 25 3.01 48.59 14.18
N GLY A 26 2.36 47.71 14.96
CA GLY A 26 2.81 47.31 16.30
C GLY A 26 4.07 46.43 16.27
N GLN A 27 4.86 46.48 17.35
CA GLN A 27 6.04 45.62 17.50
C GLN A 27 5.64 44.13 17.42
N ALA A 28 6.27 43.41 16.50
CA ALA A 28 6.09 41.98 16.30
C ALA A 28 7.45 41.28 16.26
N GLN A 29 7.53 40.11 16.86
CA GLN A 29 8.71 39.27 16.82
C GLN A 29 8.79 38.50 15.49
N THR A 30 10.00 38.11 15.10
CA THR A 30 10.20 37.23 13.96
C THR A 30 9.78 35.81 14.29
N ILE A 31 9.15 35.15 13.31
CA ILE A 31 8.74 33.75 13.44
C ILE A 31 9.95 32.83 13.66
N SER A 32 11.08 33.12 13.01
CA SER A 32 12.32 32.34 13.16
C SER A 32 12.95 32.42 14.56
N ALA A 33 12.69 33.50 15.31
CA ALA A 33 13.12 33.60 16.70
C ALA A 33 12.23 32.78 17.64
N ILE A 34 10.93 32.67 17.33
CA ILE A 34 9.99 31.79 18.06
C ILE A 34 10.34 30.33 17.80
N GLN A 35 10.56 29.95 16.54
CA GLN A 35 10.97 28.59 16.18
C GLN A 35 12.31 28.22 16.83
N GLY A 36 13.31 29.12 16.80
CA GLY A 36 14.64 28.85 17.34
C GLY A 36 15.45 27.90 16.45
N SER A 37 16.58 27.37 16.95
CA SER A 37 17.48 26.51 16.18
C SER A 37 17.36 25.01 16.51
N GLY A 38 16.50 24.66 17.46
CA GLY A 38 16.31 23.28 17.92
C GLY A 38 14.97 22.71 17.45
N ARG A 39 14.67 21.49 17.88
CA ARG A 39 13.39 20.79 17.61
C ARG A 39 12.22 21.26 18.48
N SER A 40 12.43 22.28 19.29
CA SER A 40 11.39 22.84 20.15
C SER A 40 11.69 24.32 20.34
N SER A 41 10.61 25.10 20.40
CA SER A 41 10.71 26.53 20.61
C SER A 41 11.39 26.87 21.96
N PRO A 42 12.31 27.86 22.02
CA PRO A 42 12.81 28.39 23.27
C PRO A 42 11.79 29.26 24.03
N GLN A 43 10.61 29.52 23.45
CA GLN A 43 9.61 30.47 23.95
C GLN A 43 8.30 29.80 24.36
N ILE A 44 8.30 28.50 24.62
CA ILE A 44 7.11 27.75 25.04
C ILE A 44 6.46 28.42 26.26
N GLY A 45 5.16 28.66 26.17
CA GLY A 45 4.36 29.32 27.21
C GLY A 45 4.45 30.86 27.19
N GLU A 46 5.31 31.44 26.37
CA GLU A 46 5.39 32.89 26.21
C GLU A 46 4.27 33.41 25.30
N ARG A 47 3.79 34.61 25.65
CA ARG A 47 2.82 35.35 24.86
C ARG A 47 3.56 36.22 23.83
N VAL A 48 3.34 35.97 22.56
CA VAL A 48 4.05 36.63 21.45
C VAL A 48 3.08 37.29 20.48
N THR A 49 3.56 38.33 19.78
CA THR A 49 2.88 38.94 18.63
C THR A 49 3.76 38.75 17.41
N VAL A 50 3.19 38.23 16.32
CA VAL A 50 3.88 37.96 15.06
C VAL A 50 3.18 38.58 13.87
N ASN A 51 3.95 38.91 12.83
CA ASN A 51 3.44 39.34 11.54
C ASN A 51 3.81 38.32 10.47
N GLY A 52 2.86 37.99 9.59
CA GLY A 52 3.13 37.09 8.46
C GLY A 52 2.01 37.10 7.42
N VAL A 53 2.18 36.30 6.37
CA VAL A 53 1.16 36.07 5.34
C VAL A 53 0.56 34.70 5.56
N ILE A 54 -0.77 34.59 5.54
CA ILE A 54 -1.44 33.29 5.62
C ILE A 54 -1.13 32.53 4.33
N THR A 55 -0.52 31.35 4.45
CA THR A 55 -0.09 30.53 3.31
C THR A 55 -1.00 29.33 3.05
N TYR A 56 -1.69 28.85 4.09
CA TYR A 56 -2.66 27.77 4.02
C TYR A 56 -3.71 27.97 5.12
N ASP A 57 -4.98 27.72 4.82
CA ASP A 57 -6.07 27.87 5.77
C ASP A 57 -6.83 26.55 5.95
N GLY A 58 -6.63 25.92 7.11
CA GLY A 58 -7.28 24.68 7.53
C GLY A 58 -8.41 24.90 8.54
N ARG A 59 -8.95 26.12 8.69
CA ARG A 59 -10.04 26.39 9.65
C ARG A 59 -11.42 25.92 9.17
N GLY A 60 -11.54 25.51 7.90
CA GLY A 60 -12.76 24.97 7.34
C GLY A 60 -13.24 23.71 8.07
N PRO A 61 -14.52 23.30 7.88
CA PRO A 61 -15.05 22.07 8.47
C PRO A 61 -14.16 20.86 8.14
N GLY A 62 -13.79 20.09 9.16
CA GLY A 62 -12.91 18.92 9.00
C GLY A 62 -11.43 19.24 8.80
N GLY A 63 -11.06 20.49 8.51
CA GLY A 63 -9.66 20.91 8.31
C GLY A 63 -8.82 20.85 9.59
N LEU A 64 -7.56 21.28 9.47
CA LEU A 64 -6.55 21.25 10.55
C LEU A 64 -6.91 22.07 11.81
N GLY A 65 -7.95 22.90 11.80
CA GLY A 65 -8.39 23.70 12.95
C GLY A 65 -7.55 24.95 13.19
N GLY A 66 -6.89 25.46 12.15
CA GLY A 66 -5.98 26.60 12.20
C GLY A 66 -5.46 26.95 10.81
N PHE A 67 -4.49 27.85 10.74
CA PHE A 67 -3.85 28.26 9.47
C PHE A 67 -2.34 28.33 9.61
N PHE A 68 -1.61 28.15 8.51
CA PHE A 68 -0.17 28.39 8.47
C PHE A 68 0.11 29.85 8.14
N LEU A 69 1.02 30.44 8.91
CA LEU A 69 1.46 31.81 8.78
C LEU A 69 2.96 31.81 8.47
N GLN A 70 3.37 32.46 7.37
CA GLN A 70 4.77 32.53 6.99
C GLN A 70 5.25 33.98 6.88
N GLN A 71 6.41 34.28 7.46
CA GLN A 71 7.02 35.60 7.42
C GLN A 71 7.58 35.90 6.00
N PRO A 72 7.30 37.09 5.41
CA PRO A 72 7.87 37.50 4.12
C PRO A 72 9.39 37.54 4.10
N GLY A 73 9.99 37.39 2.91
CA GLY A 73 11.44 37.46 2.68
C GLY A 73 12.11 36.10 2.44
N HIS A 74 13.34 36.12 1.94
CA HIS A 74 14.16 34.91 1.75
C HIS A 74 14.83 34.50 3.06
N GLN A 75 15.21 33.22 3.16
CA GLN A 75 16.04 32.72 4.25
C GLN A 75 17.45 33.31 4.08
N SER A 76 17.66 34.53 4.57
CA SER A 76 18.97 35.15 4.68
C SER A 76 19.49 34.94 6.10
N ASP A 77 20.35 33.94 6.28
CA ASP A 77 21.48 33.75 7.22
C ASP A 77 21.49 34.33 8.66
N GLN A 78 20.40 34.89 9.20
CA GLN A 78 20.43 35.55 10.53
C GLN A 78 19.71 34.77 11.63
N HIS A 79 18.95 33.72 11.31
CA HIS A 79 18.44 32.76 12.29
C HIS A 79 18.11 31.42 11.60
N PRO A 80 18.54 30.26 12.14
CA PRO A 80 18.36 28.95 11.48
C PRO A 80 16.93 28.38 11.55
N GLY A 81 16.06 28.96 12.38
CA GLY A 81 14.68 28.47 12.57
C GLY A 81 13.76 28.72 11.39
N SER A 82 12.72 27.87 11.28
CA SER A 82 11.66 28.06 10.30
C SER A 82 11.05 29.45 10.35
N ARG A 83 10.62 29.97 9.21
CA ARG A 83 9.93 31.26 9.08
C ARG A 83 8.41 31.11 9.10
N ALA A 84 7.91 29.94 9.42
CA ALA A 84 6.49 29.66 9.48
C ALA A 84 6.06 29.06 10.83
N LEU A 85 4.78 29.26 11.16
CA LEU A 85 4.13 28.71 12.35
C LEU A 85 2.72 28.27 11.98
N PHE A 86 2.26 27.21 12.63
CA PHE A 86 0.84 26.90 12.66
C PHE A 86 0.13 27.75 13.73
N VAL A 87 -1.01 28.33 13.39
CA VAL A 87 -1.83 29.12 14.30
C VAL A 87 -3.11 28.36 14.58
N TYR A 88 -3.18 27.69 15.73
CA TYR A 88 -4.35 26.93 16.16
C TYR A 88 -5.43 27.89 16.70
N THR A 89 -6.49 28.09 15.92
CA THR A 89 -7.56 29.02 16.27
C THR A 89 -8.85 28.78 15.49
N ARG A 90 -9.98 29.12 16.12
CA ARG A 90 -11.30 29.16 15.48
C ARG A 90 -11.69 30.54 14.96
N ARG A 91 -10.84 31.56 15.14
CA ARG A 91 -11.08 32.91 14.61
C ARG A 91 -11.05 32.88 13.09
N THR A 92 -12.00 33.57 12.46
CA THR A 92 -12.21 33.55 11.00
C THR A 92 -11.51 34.70 10.26
N ALA A 93 -10.83 35.60 10.98
CA ALA A 93 -10.15 36.75 10.35
C ALA A 93 -8.96 36.31 9.50
N GLY A 94 -8.78 36.95 8.34
CA GLY A 94 -7.71 36.65 7.40
C GLY A 94 -8.03 35.48 6.46
N GLN A 95 -7.42 35.48 5.28
CA GLN A 95 -7.47 34.37 4.32
C GLN A 95 -6.09 34.22 3.64
N PRO A 96 -5.80 33.10 2.94
CA PRO A 96 -4.54 32.94 2.22
C PRO A 96 -4.19 34.14 1.33
N GLY A 97 -2.92 34.55 1.37
CA GLY A 97 -2.42 35.74 0.67
C GLY A 97 -2.67 37.08 1.38
N GLN A 98 -3.33 37.11 2.54
CA GLN A 98 -3.40 38.31 3.37
C GLN A 98 -2.28 38.34 4.40
N ARG A 99 -1.74 39.54 4.64
CA ARG A 99 -0.85 39.81 5.76
C ARG A 99 -1.69 39.98 7.03
N VAL A 100 -1.32 39.30 8.09
CA VAL A 100 -1.98 39.39 9.40
C VAL A 100 -0.98 39.60 10.52
N GLN A 101 -1.44 40.26 11.58
CA GLN A 101 -0.78 40.30 12.88
C GLN A 101 -1.54 39.38 13.84
N VAL A 102 -0.84 38.46 14.49
CA VAL A 102 -1.43 37.45 15.37
C VAL A 102 -0.79 37.56 16.74
N THR A 103 -1.62 37.52 17.79
CA THR A 103 -1.16 37.45 19.18
C THR A 103 -1.71 36.21 19.86
N GLY A 104 -0.83 35.42 20.48
CA GLY A 104 -1.17 34.17 21.14
C GLY A 104 0.00 33.63 21.97
N THR A 105 -0.15 32.40 22.46
CA THR A 105 0.82 31.72 23.31
C THR A 105 1.55 30.63 22.51
N VAL A 106 2.87 30.59 22.57
CA VAL A 106 3.68 29.54 21.91
C VAL A 106 3.49 28.21 22.62
N ALA A 107 3.25 27.13 21.87
CA ALA A 107 3.13 25.78 22.39
C ALA A 107 3.81 24.76 21.47
N GLU A 108 4.12 23.60 22.04
CA GLU A 108 4.53 22.40 21.30
C GLU A 108 3.37 21.40 21.32
N TYR A 109 2.89 21.00 20.15
CA TYR A 109 1.84 19.99 20.03
C TYR A 109 2.35 18.79 19.23
N TYR A 110 2.69 17.72 19.96
CA TYR A 110 3.30 16.51 19.39
C TYR A 110 4.54 16.77 18.51
N GLY A 111 5.32 17.80 18.85
CA GLY A 111 6.55 18.19 18.16
C GLY A 111 6.38 19.20 17.03
N LEU A 112 5.17 19.74 16.82
CA LEU A 112 4.93 20.91 15.96
C LEU A 112 4.94 22.17 16.82
N THR A 113 5.69 23.19 16.41
CA THR A 113 5.62 24.52 17.04
C THR A 113 4.39 25.26 16.54
N GLU A 114 3.51 25.67 17.45
CA GLU A 114 2.26 26.38 17.12
C GLU A 114 1.96 27.56 18.05
N LEU A 115 1.12 28.48 17.57
CA LEU A 115 0.45 29.47 18.41
C LEU A 115 -0.92 28.97 18.82
N THR A 116 -1.17 28.94 20.13
CA THR A 116 -2.46 28.61 20.74
C THR A 116 -3.01 29.80 21.50
N GLN A 117 -4.17 29.64 22.16
CA GLN A 117 -4.80 30.69 22.99
C GLN A 117 -4.88 32.05 22.27
N VAL A 118 -5.19 32.03 20.97
CA VAL A 118 -5.09 33.21 20.11
C VAL A 118 -6.06 34.31 20.56
N GLU A 119 -5.52 35.44 21.02
CA GLU A 119 -6.24 36.60 21.54
C GLU A 119 -6.74 37.50 20.42
N GLN A 120 -5.96 37.65 19.35
CA GLN A 120 -6.25 38.57 18.26
C GLN A 120 -5.64 38.09 16.94
N VAL A 121 -6.38 38.31 15.85
CA VAL A 121 -5.91 38.18 14.47
C VAL A 121 -6.36 39.45 13.73
N SER A 122 -5.42 40.33 13.43
CA SER A 122 -5.67 41.61 12.73
C SER A 122 -5.25 41.49 11.26
N VAL A 123 -6.15 41.82 10.34
CA VAL A 123 -5.86 41.80 8.90
C VAL A 123 -5.21 43.12 8.48
N CYS A 124 -3.98 43.03 7.97
CA CYS A 124 -3.17 44.17 7.57
C CYS A 124 -3.35 44.57 6.10
N GLY A 125 -4.16 43.82 5.35
CA GLY A 125 -4.34 43.95 3.91
C GLY A 125 -3.67 42.82 3.10
N PRO A 126 -3.60 42.94 1.77
CA PRO A 126 -2.91 41.98 0.91
C PRO A 126 -1.44 41.83 1.28
N GLY A 127 -0.92 40.61 1.19
CA GLY A 127 0.48 40.28 1.36
C GLY A 127 1.00 39.48 0.17
N GLN A 128 2.27 39.68 -0.20
CA GLN A 128 2.90 38.81 -1.19
C GLN A 128 3.16 37.45 -0.55
N LEU A 129 2.65 36.38 -1.16
CA LEU A 129 2.96 35.01 -0.73
C LEU A 129 4.48 34.78 -0.83
N PRO A 130 5.15 34.35 0.25
CA PRO A 130 6.56 34.00 0.20
C PRO A 130 6.78 32.91 -0.86
N PRO A 131 7.79 33.00 -1.75
CA PRO A 131 8.01 31.97 -2.77
C PRO A 131 8.27 30.61 -2.09
N PRO A 132 7.79 29.49 -2.68
CA PRO A 132 8.06 28.17 -2.13
C PRO A 132 9.56 27.86 -2.21
N VAL A 133 10.08 27.13 -1.22
CA VAL A 133 11.45 26.61 -1.25
C VAL A 133 11.49 25.33 -2.07
N THR A 134 12.30 25.29 -3.12
CA THR A 134 12.51 24.08 -3.91
C THR A 134 13.30 23.05 -3.13
N VAL A 135 12.77 21.84 -2.98
CA VAL A 135 13.42 20.76 -2.23
C VAL A 135 13.53 19.46 -3.05
N GLN A 136 14.50 18.63 -2.66
CA GLN A 136 14.70 17.28 -3.18
C GLN A 136 14.74 16.27 -2.03
N LEU A 137 14.11 15.11 -2.21
CA LEU A 137 14.19 14.03 -1.24
C LEU A 137 15.49 13.22 -1.43
N PRO A 138 16.12 12.72 -0.35
CA PRO A 138 15.71 12.85 1.05
C PRO A 138 16.06 14.21 1.66
N LEU A 139 15.22 14.69 2.57
CA LEU A 139 15.53 15.83 3.44
C LEU A 139 16.16 15.34 4.75
N SER A 140 17.26 15.95 5.18
CA SER A 140 17.83 15.73 6.51
C SER A 140 16.90 16.26 7.61
N ASP A 141 17.06 15.78 8.85
CA ASP A 141 16.27 16.28 9.99
C ASP A 141 16.41 17.81 10.09
N ASP A 142 17.63 18.35 10.05
CA ASP A 142 17.86 19.80 10.12
C ASP A 142 17.16 20.58 8.99
N GLN A 143 17.12 20.02 7.77
CA GLN A 143 16.39 20.64 6.66
C GLN A 143 14.89 20.63 6.89
N ARG A 144 14.34 19.56 7.49
CA ARG A 144 12.91 19.46 7.77
C ARG A 144 12.50 20.45 8.86
N GLU A 145 13.26 20.51 9.96
CA GLU A 145 13.05 21.48 11.04
C GLU A 145 13.15 22.93 10.52
N ALA A 146 14.17 23.25 9.72
CA ALA A 146 14.34 24.59 9.14
C ALA A 146 13.22 24.99 8.17
N LEU A 147 12.40 24.04 7.71
CA LEU A 147 11.29 24.23 6.77
C LEU A 147 9.92 23.94 7.41
N GLU A 148 9.83 23.71 8.72
CA GLU A 148 8.57 23.39 9.41
C GLU A 148 7.49 24.46 9.16
N GLY A 149 6.34 24.08 8.62
CA GLY A 149 5.24 24.98 8.29
C GLY A 149 5.47 25.86 7.05
N MET A 150 6.62 25.77 6.39
CA MET A 150 6.95 26.60 5.23
C MET A 150 6.37 26.03 3.93
N ARG A 151 6.09 26.94 2.98
CA ARG A 151 5.80 26.56 1.59
C ARG A 151 7.03 25.94 0.95
N ILE A 152 6.87 24.72 0.42
CA ILE A 152 7.88 24.02 -0.37
C ILE A 152 7.32 23.59 -1.72
N THR A 153 8.22 23.31 -2.67
CA THR A 153 7.88 22.75 -3.98
C THR A 153 8.82 21.59 -4.30
N LEU A 154 8.25 20.47 -4.78
CA LEU A 154 9.00 19.35 -5.33
C LEU A 154 8.82 19.33 -6.86
N ASN A 155 9.90 19.64 -7.58
CA ASN A 155 9.91 19.78 -9.04
C ASN A 155 10.39 18.53 -9.80
N HIS A 156 10.59 17.42 -9.10
CA HIS A 156 10.95 16.12 -9.67
C HIS A 156 9.79 15.14 -9.46
N PRO A 157 9.61 14.14 -10.33
CA PRO A 157 8.57 13.14 -10.17
C PRO A 157 8.78 12.35 -8.89
N LEU A 158 7.70 12.14 -8.15
CA LEU A 158 7.62 11.17 -7.06
C LEU A 158 6.61 10.09 -7.43
N GLU A 159 6.82 8.89 -6.93
CA GLU A 159 5.92 7.77 -7.12
C GLU A 159 5.16 7.47 -5.83
N VAL A 160 3.87 7.14 -5.97
CA VAL A 160 3.10 6.54 -4.89
C VAL A 160 3.71 5.19 -4.54
N ILE A 161 4.14 5.01 -3.30
CA ILE A 161 4.68 3.74 -2.83
C ILE A 161 3.74 3.04 -1.86
N SER A 162 2.93 3.77 -1.08
CA SER A 162 1.91 3.20 -0.18
C SER A 162 0.60 3.97 -0.23
N LEU A 163 -0.48 3.19 -0.11
CA LEU A 163 -1.89 3.60 -0.12
C LEU A 163 -2.61 3.16 1.17
N ASP A 164 -1.86 2.67 2.16
CA ASP A 164 -2.41 2.01 3.36
C ASP A 164 -3.32 2.92 4.20
N HIS A 165 -3.14 4.24 4.06
CA HIS A 165 -3.86 5.27 4.82
C HIS A 165 -4.83 6.09 3.99
N LEU A 166 -4.97 5.80 2.68
CA LEU A 166 -5.76 6.64 1.77
C LEU A 166 -7.23 6.75 2.18
N ALA A 167 -7.89 5.61 2.42
CA ALA A 167 -9.31 5.63 2.78
C ALA A 167 -9.58 5.98 4.24
N ASP A 168 -8.63 5.69 5.14
CA ASP A 168 -8.81 5.99 6.57
C ASP A 168 -8.49 7.45 6.90
N TYR A 169 -7.50 8.06 6.23
CA TYR A 169 -6.92 9.36 6.60
C TYR A 169 -6.60 10.26 5.40
N GLY A 170 -7.01 9.89 4.18
CA GLY A 170 -6.80 10.74 3.01
C GLY A 170 -5.36 10.84 2.52
N SER A 171 -4.44 10.03 3.04
CA SER A 171 -3.00 10.21 2.82
C SER A 171 -2.34 9.08 2.03
N VAL A 172 -1.29 9.43 1.29
CA VAL A 172 -0.46 8.49 0.52
C VAL A 172 1.01 8.72 0.83
N THR A 173 1.84 7.68 0.73
CA THR A 173 3.29 7.81 0.88
C THR A 173 3.96 7.87 -0.48
N LEU A 174 4.81 8.87 -0.66
CA LEU A 174 5.58 9.14 -1.87
C LEU A 174 7.07 8.86 -1.64
N ALA A 175 7.78 8.50 -2.71
CA ALA A 175 9.24 8.44 -2.76
C ALA A 175 9.76 8.72 -4.18
N PRO A 176 11.07 9.01 -4.37
CA PRO A 176 11.66 9.22 -5.70
C PRO A 176 11.54 8.02 -6.67
N GLY A 177 11.17 6.84 -6.17
CA GLY A 177 10.86 5.66 -6.98
C GLY A 177 10.38 4.50 -6.11
N GLN A 178 9.87 3.44 -6.76
CA GLN A 178 9.52 2.20 -6.08
C GLN A 178 10.67 1.65 -5.22
N GLN A 179 10.33 1.14 -4.05
CA GLN A 179 11.29 0.63 -3.08
C GLN A 179 11.14 -0.89 -2.97
N PRO A 180 12.17 -1.69 -3.27
CA PRO A 180 12.11 -3.13 -3.00
C PRO A 180 12.20 -3.38 -1.50
N THR A 181 11.59 -4.45 -1.02
CA THR A 181 11.93 -4.99 0.31
C THR A 181 13.43 -5.35 0.31
N PRO A 182 14.23 -4.91 1.29
CA PRO A 182 15.69 -5.12 1.23
C PRO A 182 16.13 -6.56 1.01
N THR A 183 15.49 -7.53 1.69
CA THR A 183 15.79 -8.96 1.53
C THR A 183 15.25 -9.59 0.23
N GLN A 184 14.61 -8.81 -0.65
CA GLN A 184 14.34 -9.20 -2.03
C GLN A 184 15.62 -9.18 -2.87
N ILE A 185 16.56 -8.27 -2.58
CA ILE A 185 17.73 -8.03 -3.43
C ILE A 185 19.07 -8.21 -2.69
N LEU A 186 19.08 -8.08 -1.37
CA LEU A 186 20.26 -8.28 -0.52
C LEU A 186 20.06 -9.46 0.43
N PRO A 187 21.13 -10.20 0.79
CA PRO A 187 21.03 -11.18 1.86
C PRO A 187 20.64 -10.51 3.19
N PRO A 188 20.04 -11.26 4.14
CA PRO A 188 19.79 -10.79 5.49
C PRO A 188 21.07 -10.26 6.17
N GLY A 189 20.95 -9.15 6.91
CA GLY A 189 22.06 -8.57 7.65
C GLY A 189 22.19 -7.05 7.51
N PRO A 190 23.36 -6.49 7.90
CA PRO A 190 23.57 -5.04 8.03
C PRO A 190 23.30 -4.24 6.75
N ASP A 191 23.61 -4.79 5.58
CA ASP A 191 23.38 -4.09 4.30
C ASP A 191 21.89 -3.95 3.98
N ALA A 192 21.09 -4.97 4.28
CA ALA A 192 19.64 -4.93 4.15
C ALA A 192 19.03 -3.88 5.10
N GLN A 193 19.51 -3.81 6.34
CA GLN A 193 19.10 -2.78 7.30
C GLN A 193 19.50 -1.36 6.84
N ALA A 194 20.72 -1.21 6.30
CA ALA A 194 21.19 0.07 5.79
C ALA A 194 20.34 0.55 4.61
N LEU A 195 19.95 -0.35 3.71
CA LEU A 195 19.00 -0.03 2.64
C LEU A 195 17.62 0.36 3.19
N ALA A 196 17.10 -0.36 4.19
CA ALA A 196 15.82 -0.02 4.83
C ALA A 196 15.81 1.40 5.39
N ARG A 197 16.88 1.80 6.11
CA ARG A 197 17.05 3.14 6.67
C ARG A 197 17.13 4.22 5.59
N ARG A 198 17.90 3.98 4.52
CA ARG A 198 17.98 4.92 3.38
C ARG A 198 16.62 5.11 2.71
N GLN A 199 15.89 4.02 2.49
CA GLN A 199 14.55 4.07 1.90
C GLN A 199 13.58 4.88 2.76
N GLU A 200 13.65 4.76 4.09
CA GLU A 200 12.78 5.52 4.99
C GLU A 200 13.03 7.03 4.91
N GLN A 201 14.30 7.44 4.84
CA GLN A 201 14.68 8.86 4.70
C GLN A 201 14.17 9.51 3.41
N GLN A 202 13.92 8.69 2.37
CA GLN A 202 13.43 9.12 1.05
C GLN A 202 11.91 9.27 0.98
N ARG A 203 11.17 9.03 2.07
CA ARG A 203 9.71 9.05 2.09
C ARG A 203 9.17 10.42 2.48
N LEU A 204 8.04 10.78 1.88
CA LEU A 204 7.22 11.92 2.25
C LEU A 204 5.75 11.49 2.20
N ILE A 205 4.98 11.83 3.24
CA ILE A 205 3.54 11.60 3.24
C ILE A 205 2.87 12.79 2.56
N LEU A 206 2.08 12.56 1.52
CA LEU A 206 1.18 13.55 0.95
C LEU A 206 -0.17 13.39 1.64
N ASP A 207 -0.65 14.47 2.24
CA ASP A 207 -1.85 14.50 3.05
C ASP A 207 -3.03 15.21 2.41
N ASP A 208 -4.18 15.28 3.08
CA ASP A 208 -5.40 15.90 2.55
C ASP A 208 -5.79 17.20 3.25
N GLY A 209 -5.01 17.69 4.22
CA GLY A 209 -5.34 18.90 4.97
C GLY A 209 -6.44 18.72 6.01
N SER A 210 -6.79 17.49 6.35
CA SER A 210 -7.97 17.18 7.15
C SER A 210 -7.65 16.40 8.44
N HIS A 211 -8.50 16.58 9.44
CA HIS A 211 -8.61 15.71 10.61
C HIS A 211 -9.70 14.65 10.45
N GLN A 212 -10.44 14.68 9.35
CA GLN A 212 -11.53 13.75 9.13
C GLN A 212 -11.00 12.32 8.93
N ARG A 213 -11.45 11.41 9.78
CA ARG A 213 -11.27 9.98 9.55
C ARG A 213 -12.29 9.49 8.53
N GLY A 214 -11.86 8.70 7.57
CA GLY A 214 -12.74 8.15 6.53
C GLY A 214 -13.30 9.22 5.59
N PRO A 215 -12.48 10.09 4.97
CA PRO A 215 -12.98 11.10 4.04
C PRO A 215 -13.79 10.45 2.93
N THR A 216 -15.00 10.96 2.69
CA THR A 216 -15.94 10.45 1.68
C THR A 216 -16.47 11.62 0.84
N PRO A 217 -16.15 11.70 -0.47
CA PRO A 217 -15.23 10.81 -1.20
C PRO A 217 -13.79 10.90 -0.68
N THR A 218 -12.95 9.91 -1.01
CA THR A 218 -11.52 10.01 -0.71
C THR A 218 -10.92 11.21 -1.46
N PRO A 219 -9.90 11.88 -0.90
CA PRO A 219 -9.29 13.05 -1.54
C PRO A 219 -8.48 12.69 -2.79
N TYR A 220 -7.92 11.47 -2.84
CA TYR A 220 -7.17 10.95 -3.97
C TYR A 220 -7.76 9.62 -4.48
N PRO A 221 -7.69 9.36 -5.79
CA PRO A 221 -7.39 10.34 -6.85
C PRO A 221 -8.50 11.41 -6.95
N GLU A 222 -8.30 12.44 -7.76
CA GLU A 222 -9.35 13.44 -8.03
C GLU A 222 -10.65 12.76 -8.50
N GLY A 223 -11.80 13.25 -8.02
CA GLY A 223 -13.10 12.62 -8.26
C GLY A 223 -13.43 11.44 -7.33
N GLY A 224 -12.51 11.05 -6.44
CA GLY A 224 -12.71 10.02 -5.43
C GLY A 224 -12.42 8.61 -5.92
N LEU A 225 -12.00 7.76 -4.98
CA LEU A 225 -11.62 6.38 -5.23
C LEU A 225 -12.84 5.53 -5.60
N SER A 226 -12.75 4.81 -6.70
CA SER A 226 -13.74 3.80 -7.10
C SER A 226 -13.08 2.64 -7.86
N MET A 227 -13.84 1.59 -8.21
CA MET A 227 -13.29 0.55 -9.08
C MET A 227 -12.85 1.10 -10.42
N ASP A 228 -13.54 2.09 -11.00
CA ASP A 228 -13.21 2.64 -12.32
C ASP A 228 -12.24 3.85 -12.23
N ASN A 229 -12.08 4.43 -11.03
CA ASN A 229 -11.16 5.53 -10.74
C ASN A 229 -10.22 5.16 -9.57
N SER A 230 -9.19 4.35 -9.85
CA SER A 230 -8.22 3.87 -8.85
C SER A 230 -6.95 4.72 -8.84
N LEU A 231 -6.27 4.76 -7.69
CA LEU A 231 -4.91 5.27 -7.55
C LEU A 231 -4.00 4.10 -7.18
N ARG A 232 -3.10 3.69 -8.08
CA ARG A 232 -2.20 2.55 -7.86
C ARG A 232 -0.83 2.99 -7.35
N ALA A 233 -0.18 2.14 -6.57
CA ALA A 233 1.24 2.30 -6.29
C ALA A 233 2.01 2.29 -7.64
N GLY A 234 3.02 3.13 -7.78
CA GLY A 234 3.69 3.40 -9.06
C GLY A 234 3.06 4.50 -9.89
N SER A 235 1.89 5.05 -9.52
CA SER A 235 1.39 6.31 -10.09
C SER A 235 2.33 7.45 -9.73
N ARG A 236 2.49 8.42 -10.64
CA ARG A 236 3.43 9.54 -10.47
C ARG A 236 2.72 10.83 -10.17
N VAL A 237 3.33 11.65 -9.33
CA VAL A 237 2.94 13.04 -9.12
C VAL A 237 4.13 13.94 -9.47
N THR A 238 3.86 15.02 -10.20
CA THR A 238 4.84 16.03 -10.58
C THR A 238 4.39 17.39 -10.09
N GLN A 239 5.35 18.31 -9.89
CA GLN A 239 5.10 19.69 -9.46
C GLN A 239 4.20 19.76 -8.22
N LEU A 240 4.70 19.23 -7.11
CA LEU A 240 3.94 19.14 -5.88
C LEU A 240 4.27 20.34 -4.98
N ASP A 241 3.32 21.27 -4.87
CA ASP A 241 3.40 22.44 -4.02
C ASP A 241 2.60 22.23 -2.73
N GLY A 242 3.21 22.53 -1.58
CA GLY A 242 2.57 22.27 -0.30
C GLY A 242 3.22 23.00 0.88
N ILE A 243 2.62 22.83 2.04
CA ILE A 243 3.22 23.16 3.33
C ILE A 243 3.92 21.91 3.88
N LEU A 244 5.22 22.01 4.18
CA LEU A 244 5.90 20.98 4.93
C LEU A 244 5.41 21.03 6.38
N ASP A 245 4.88 19.94 6.89
CA ASP A 245 4.12 19.91 8.13
C ASP A 245 4.55 18.70 8.96
N TYR A 246 4.49 18.81 10.29
CA TYR A 246 4.87 17.76 11.21
C TYR A 246 3.69 17.38 12.10
N ARG A 247 3.09 16.22 11.86
CA ARG A 247 1.90 15.76 12.59
C ARG A 247 1.90 14.25 12.70
N TYR A 248 1.28 13.73 13.76
CA TYR A 248 1.25 12.28 14.02
C TYR A 248 2.66 11.65 14.03
N GLN A 249 3.65 12.41 14.52
CA GLN A 249 5.07 12.03 14.58
C GLN A 249 5.73 11.77 13.22
N GLN A 250 5.17 12.32 12.14
CA GLN A 250 5.67 12.14 10.78
C GLN A 250 5.66 13.45 10.02
N TRP A 251 6.62 13.59 9.11
CA TRP A 251 6.70 14.70 8.16
C TRP A 251 5.77 14.47 6.97
N ARG A 252 5.02 15.49 6.63
CA ARG A 252 3.90 15.43 5.70
C ARG A 252 3.92 16.66 4.82
N LEU A 253 3.26 16.58 3.68
CA LEU A 253 2.98 17.71 2.83
C LEU A 253 1.48 17.96 2.80
N GLN A 254 1.07 19.14 3.24
CA GLN A 254 -0.29 19.64 3.04
C GLN A 254 -0.37 20.31 1.68
N PRO A 255 -1.09 19.75 0.69
CA PRO A 255 -1.10 20.28 -0.66
C PRO A 255 -1.79 21.65 -0.71
N LEU A 256 -1.24 22.57 -1.49
CA LEU A 256 -1.87 23.88 -1.74
C LEU A 256 -2.95 23.81 -2.84
N THR A 257 -2.86 22.81 -3.70
CA THR A 257 -3.80 22.51 -4.78
C THR A 257 -4.01 21.00 -4.84
N THR A 258 -5.16 20.54 -5.34
CA THR A 258 -5.40 19.10 -5.53
C THR A 258 -4.31 18.51 -6.44
N PRO A 259 -3.50 17.55 -5.95
CA PRO A 259 -2.48 16.91 -6.75
C PRO A 259 -3.09 16.05 -7.87
N SER A 260 -2.49 16.12 -9.05
CA SER A 260 -2.82 15.24 -10.18
C SER A 260 -1.84 14.09 -10.27
N PHE A 261 -2.36 12.88 -10.46
CA PHE A 261 -1.56 11.66 -10.57
C PHE A 261 -1.56 11.14 -12.02
N GLU A 262 -0.38 10.98 -12.59
CA GLU A 262 -0.17 10.25 -13.83
C GLU A 262 -0.25 8.74 -13.56
N ALA A 263 -1.08 8.03 -14.33
CA ALA A 263 -1.25 6.58 -14.23
C ALA A 263 -0.10 5.80 -14.88
N SER A 264 1.11 5.95 -14.36
CA SER A 264 2.33 5.27 -14.85
C SER A 264 2.41 3.77 -14.52
N ASN A 265 1.53 3.26 -13.66
CA ASN A 265 1.31 1.82 -13.44
C ASN A 265 -0.16 1.47 -13.75
N PRO A 266 -0.56 1.43 -15.04
CA PRO A 266 -1.94 1.10 -15.41
C PRO A 266 -2.25 -0.36 -15.09
N ARG A 267 -3.55 -0.65 -14.98
CA ARG A 267 -4.06 -2.00 -14.81
C ARG A 267 -3.71 -2.89 -16.01
N PRO A 268 -2.97 -4.00 -15.83
CA PRO A 268 -2.55 -4.85 -16.95
C PRO A 268 -3.64 -5.83 -17.39
N ALA A 269 -3.72 -6.09 -18.70
CA ALA A 269 -4.46 -7.23 -19.23
C ALA A 269 -3.90 -8.57 -18.70
N PRO A 270 -4.70 -9.65 -18.66
CA PRO A 270 -4.18 -10.98 -18.32
C PRO A 270 -3.08 -11.40 -19.30
N PRO A 271 -1.99 -12.04 -18.83
CA PRO A 271 -0.96 -12.59 -19.70
C PRO A 271 -1.54 -13.54 -20.76
N GLU A 272 -1.14 -13.31 -22.01
CA GLU A 272 -1.57 -14.12 -23.15
C GLU A 272 -1.15 -15.59 -22.96
N ARG A 273 -1.96 -16.51 -23.46
CA ARG A 273 -1.67 -17.95 -23.44
C ARG A 273 -0.92 -18.33 -24.69
N ALA A 274 0.33 -18.77 -24.52
CA ALA A 274 1.13 -19.27 -25.63
C ALA A 274 0.44 -20.47 -26.30
N THR A 275 0.55 -20.56 -27.63
CA THR A 275 -0.15 -21.58 -28.43
C THR A 275 0.36 -23.00 -28.16
N THR A 276 1.59 -23.13 -27.67
CA THR A 276 2.21 -24.40 -27.27
C THR A 276 1.78 -24.87 -25.87
N THR A 277 1.09 -24.02 -25.10
CA THR A 277 0.68 -24.31 -23.71
C THR A 277 -0.47 -25.31 -23.65
N ASN A 278 -0.17 -26.53 -23.20
CA ASN A 278 -1.18 -27.56 -22.98
C ASN A 278 -1.68 -27.66 -21.52
N LEU A 279 -0.98 -27.03 -20.57
CA LEU A 279 -1.43 -26.86 -19.18
C LEU A 279 -1.05 -25.46 -18.67
N ARG A 280 -2.04 -24.70 -18.17
CA ARG A 280 -1.83 -23.43 -17.47
C ARG A 280 -2.21 -23.55 -16.00
N LEU A 281 -1.28 -23.20 -15.12
CA LEU A 281 -1.48 -23.15 -13.67
C LEU A 281 -1.57 -21.70 -13.18
N LEU A 282 -2.55 -21.43 -12.31
CA LEU A 282 -2.67 -20.19 -11.56
C LEU A 282 -2.31 -20.45 -10.09
N THR A 283 -1.39 -19.68 -9.54
CA THR A 283 -1.11 -19.64 -8.10
C THR A 283 -1.71 -18.39 -7.52
N LEU A 284 -2.55 -18.53 -6.49
CA LEU A 284 -3.27 -17.39 -5.92
C LEU A 284 -3.49 -17.56 -4.42
N ASN A 285 -3.00 -16.61 -3.64
CA ASN A 285 -3.44 -16.40 -2.26
C ASN A 285 -4.85 -15.79 -2.28
N LEU A 286 -5.81 -16.44 -1.61
CA LEU A 286 -7.23 -16.06 -1.65
C LEU A 286 -7.64 -14.97 -0.63
N ALA A 287 -6.68 -14.40 0.11
CA ALA A 287 -6.89 -13.32 1.08
C ALA A 287 -7.91 -13.65 2.19
N ASN A 288 -7.71 -14.78 2.87
CA ASN A 288 -8.62 -15.41 3.82
C ASN A 288 -10.02 -15.63 3.19
N TYR A 289 -10.14 -16.56 2.24
CA TYR A 289 -11.44 -16.95 1.68
C TYR A 289 -12.16 -17.89 2.64
N PHE A 290 -12.94 -17.29 3.53
CA PHE A 290 -13.72 -17.95 4.56
C PHE A 290 -15.20 -17.81 4.23
N ASN A 291 -15.91 -18.93 4.19
CA ASN A 291 -17.35 -18.99 3.87
C ASN A 291 -18.23 -18.73 5.10
N GLY A 292 -17.61 -18.57 6.28
CA GLY A 292 -18.25 -18.19 7.52
C GLY A 292 -18.97 -19.35 8.19
N ASP A 293 -18.33 -20.49 8.46
CA ASP A 293 -18.85 -21.57 9.33
C ASP A 293 -20.36 -21.87 9.14
N GLN A 294 -20.79 -22.16 7.90
CA GLN A 294 -22.20 -22.39 7.54
C GLN A 294 -23.15 -21.17 7.71
N GLY A 295 -22.63 -19.96 7.49
CA GLY A 295 -23.37 -18.69 7.52
C GLY A 295 -23.13 -17.83 8.76
N ASP A 296 -22.31 -18.28 9.71
CA ASP A 296 -21.77 -17.48 10.81
C ASP A 296 -20.45 -16.77 10.45
N TYR A 297 -20.55 -15.51 10.03
CA TYR A 297 -19.40 -14.67 9.69
C TYR A 297 -18.74 -13.96 10.90
N ARG A 298 -18.99 -14.41 12.13
CA ARG A 298 -18.28 -13.93 13.34
C ARG A 298 -16.88 -14.56 13.50
N THR A 299 -16.34 -15.08 12.41
CA THR A 299 -14.99 -15.63 12.37
C THR A 299 -13.95 -14.53 12.64
N SER A 300 -12.76 -14.92 13.10
CA SER A 300 -11.65 -13.98 13.30
C SER A 300 -11.01 -13.50 11.98
N ARG A 301 -11.43 -14.04 10.82
CA ARG A 301 -10.73 -13.97 9.52
C ARG A 301 -11.70 -13.88 8.35
N GLY A 302 -11.23 -13.36 7.22
CA GLY A 302 -12.01 -13.33 5.98
C GLY A 302 -13.16 -12.32 5.97
N ALA A 303 -14.25 -12.68 5.29
CA ALA A 303 -15.47 -11.90 5.17
C ALA A 303 -16.24 -11.83 6.49
N ARG A 304 -16.81 -10.66 6.82
CA ARG A 304 -17.58 -10.40 8.05
C ARG A 304 -19.09 -10.52 7.86
N ASN A 305 -19.56 -10.72 6.64
CA ASN A 305 -20.96 -10.90 6.29
C ASN A 305 -21.10 -11.57 4.91
N PRO A 306 -22.30 -12.08 4.55
CA PRO A 306 -22.53 -12.75 3.27
C PRO A 306 -22.21 -11.90 2.05
N ASP A 307 -22.40 -10.57 2.11
CA ASP A 307 -22.15 -9.69 0.97
C ASP A 307 -20.67 -9.48 0.71
N GLN A 308 -19.84 -9.35 1.75
CA GLN A 308 -18.38 -9.36 1.63
C GLN A 308 -17.88 -10.66 1.01
N TRP A 309 -18.42 -11.80 1.47
CA TRP A 309 -18.07 -13.11 0.93
C TRP A 309 -18.47 -13.26 -0.53
N ARG A 310 -19.69 -12.84 -0.90
CA ARG A 310 -20.18 -12.85 -2.28
C ARG A 310 -19.29 -12.01 -3.20
N ARG A 311 -18.90 -10.81 -2.76
CA ARG A 311 -17.97 -9.94 -3.51
C ARG A 311 -16.61 -10.59 -3.69
N GLN A 312 -16.04 -11.16 -2.63
CA GLN A 312 -14.76 -11.88 -2.70
C GLN A 312 -14.85 -13.04 -3.69
N THR A 313 -15.90 -13.86 -3.58
CA THR A 313 -16.16 -15.02 -4.45
C THR A 313 -16.23 -14.61 -5.92
N GLN A 314 -17.02 -13.57 -6.24
CA GLN A 314 -17.21 -13.12 -7.62
C GLN A 314 -15.92 -12.54 -8.24
N ARG A 315 -15.13 -11.80 -7.46
CA ARG A 315 -13.84 -11.26 -7.92
C ARG A 315 -12.79 -12.34 -8.11
N LEU A 316 -12.69 -13.29 -7.17
CA LEU A 316 -11.80 -14.45 -7.32
C LEU A 316 -12.19 -15.28 -8.54
N ALA A 317 -13.48 -15.56 -8.74
CA ALA A 317 -13.96 -16.26 -9.93
C ALA A 317 -13.63 -15.50 -11.22
N ALA A 318 -13.82 -14.17 -11.26
CA ALA A 318 -13.44 -13.34 -12.40
C ALA A 318 -11.93 -13.44 -12.70
N THR A 319 -11.07 -13.34 -11.68
CA THR A 319 -9.61 -13.52 -11.81
C THR A 319 -9.26 -14.90 -12.37
N ILE A 320 -9.85 -15.97 -11.84
CA ILE A 320 -9.56 -17.35 -12.25
C ILE A 320 -10.06 -17.63 -13.68
N HIS A 321 -11.21 -17.09 -14.07
CA HIS A 321 -11.72 -17.22 -15.43
C HIS A 321 -10.88 -16.44 -16.45
N GLN A 322 -10.52 -15.19 -16.13
CA GLN A 322 -9.75 -14.33 -17.04
C GLN A 322 -8.31 -14.80 -17.23
N SER A 323 -7.70 -15.46 -16.22
CA SER A 323 -6.38 -16.08 -16.38
C SER A 323 -6.37 -17.27 -17.32
N GLN A 324 -7.55 -17.84 -17.62
CA GLN A 324 -7.72 -19.07 -18.42
C GLN A 324 -7.00 -20.28 -17.83
N ALA A 325 -6.94 -20.37 -16.49
CA ALA A 325 -6.28 -21.45 -15.79
C ALA A 325 -6.98 -22.80 -15.99
N ASP A 326 -6.17 -23.85 -16.11
CA ASP A 326 -6.58 -25.26 -16.09
C ASP A 326 -6.45 -25.86 -14.67
N VAL A 327 -5.49 -25.36 -13.87
CA VAL A 327 -5.26 -25.74 -12.47
C VAL A 327 -5.11 -24.47 -11.63
N LEU A 328 -5.70 -24.46 -10.43
CA LEU A 328 -5.53 -23.43 -9.41
C LEU A 328 -4.82 -24.04 -8.18
N ALA A 329 -3.68 -23.47 -7.83
CA ALA A 329 -2.98 -23.67 -6.57
C ALA A 329 -3.30 -22.51 -5.62
N ALA A 330 -4.07 -22.79 -4.57
CA ALA A 330 -4.60 -21.78 -3.66
C ALA A 330 -3.94 -21.85 -2.27
N SER A 331 -3.64 -20.69 -1.70
CA SER A 331 -3.37 -20.49 -0.27
C SER A 331 -4.46 -19.61 0.35
N GLU A 332 -4.46 -19.49 1.69
CA GLU A 332 -5.43 -18.64 2.42
C GLU A 332 -6.90 -19.06 2.24
N LEU A 333 -7.11 -20.38 2.07
CA LEU A 333 -8.41 -21.03 2.08
C LEU A 333 -8.79 -21.42 3.51
N GLU A 334 -10.05 -21.29 3.90
CA GLU A 334 -10.54 -21.81 5.18
C GLU A 334 -10.36 -23.33 5.30
N ASN A 335 -9.96 -23.79 6.48
CA ASN A 335 -9.78 -25.21 6.78
C ASN A 335 -11.05 -25.80 7.43
N ASP A 336 -12.12 -25.91 6.66
CA ASP A 336 -13.44 -26.44 7.07
C ASP A 336 -13.78 -27.80 6.41
N GLY A 337 -12.75 -28.49 5.91
CA GLY A 337 -12.87 -29.80 5.28
C GLY A 337 -13.17 -29.73 3.77
N TYR A 338 -13.81 -30.79 3.26
CA TYR A 338 -14.01 -31.01 1.81
C TYR A 338 -15.45 -31.38 1.46
N GLY A 339 -16.38 -31.25 2.41
CA GLY A 339 -17.80 -31.50 2.20
C GLY A 339 -18.46 -30.41 1.35
N ALA A 340 -19.73 -30.62 0.97
CA ALA A 340 -20.46 -29.69 0.10
C ALA A 340 -20.59 -28.26 0.67
N SER A 341 -20.49 -28.09 1.99
CA SER A 341 -20.50 -26.80 2.66
C SER A 341 -19.13 -26.15 2.79
N SER A 342 -18.05 -26.81 2.38
CA SER A 342 -16.67 -26.32 2.57
C SER A 342 -16.35 -25.10 1.70
N ALA A 343 -15.38 -24.29 2.11
CA ALA A 343 -14.95 -23.13 1.33
C ALA A 343 -14.42 -23.53 -0.06
N ILE A 344 -13.69 -24.65 -0.14
CA ILE A 344 -13.18 -25.16 -1.43
C ILE A 344 -14.30 -25.64 -2.35
N ALA A 345 -15.35 -26.28 -1.81
CA ALA A 345 -16.51 -26.69 -2.57
C ALA A 345 -17.30 -25.48 -3.08
N ALA A 346 -17.48 -24.45 -2.24
CA ALA A 346 -18.14 -23.22 -2.64
C ALA A 346 -17.36 -22.47 -3.74
N LEU A 347 -16.03 -22.42 -3.66
CA LEU A 347 -15.19 -21.85 -4.72
C LEU A 347 -15.31 -22.66 -6.03
N ALA A 348 -15.23 -23.99 -5.96
CA ALA A 348 -15.40 -24.83 -7.14
C ALA A 348 -16.79 -24.65 -7.79
N GLN A 349 -17.84 -24.52 -6.98
CA GLN A 349 -19.19 -24.22 -7.46
C GLN A 349 -19.27 -22.86 -8.15
N ALA A 350 -18.64 -21.82 -7.58
CA ALA A 350 -18.60 -20.49 -8.17
C ALA A 350 -17.86 -20.44 -9.52
N LEU A 351 -16.84 -21.30 -9.70
CA LEU A 351 -16.12 -21.46 -10.97
C LEU A 351 -16.91 -22.29 -12.01
N GLY A 352 -17.84 -23.13 -11.56
CA GLY A 352 -18.83 -23.81 -12.40
C GLY A 352 -18.34 -25.00 -13.24
N GLY A 353 -19.30 -25.60 -13.96
CA GLY A 353 -19.17 -26.57 -15.07
C GLY A 353 -18.33 -27.82 -14.82
N ASP A 354 -17.02 -27.66 -14.90
CA ASP A 354 -16.03 -28.72 -14.91
C ASP A 354 -14.92 -28.49 -13.86
N TRP A 355 -15.02 -27.45 -13.03
CA TRP A 355 -14.11 -27.29 -11.92
C TRP A 355 -14.37 -28.36 -10.85
N ARG A 356 -13.28 -29.00 -10.43
CA ARG A 356 -13.22 -29.99 -9.37
C ARG A 356 -12.12 -29.57 -8.40
N TYR A 357 -12.13 -30.14 -7.20
CA TYR A 357 -11.11 -29.90 -6.20
C TYR A 357 -10.48 -31.21 -5.74
N VAL A 358 -9.23 -31.13 -5.31
CA VAL A 358 -8.44 -32.26 -4.84
C VAL A 358 -8.78 -32.53 -3.37
N VAL A 359 -9.09 -33.78 -3.06
CA VAL A 359 -9.35 -34.24 -1.69
C VAL A 359 -8.19 -35.15 -1.25
N PRO A 360 -7.35 -34.73 -0.28
CA PRO A 360 -6.30 -35.58 0.27
C PRO A 360 -6.89 -36.67 1.16
N ALA A 361 -6.20 -37.82 1.23
CA ALA A 361 -6.56 -38.90 2.14
C ALA A 361 -6.45 -38.47 3.62
N ASP A 362 -5.44 -37.66 3.93
CA ASP A 362 -5.23 -37.07 5.25
C ASP A 362 -5.67 -35.60 5.27
N GLN A 363 -6.49 -35.23 6.26
CA GLN A 363 -6.89 -33.83 6.49
C GLN A 363 -5.69 -32.98 6.95
N ASP A 364 -5.76 -31.66 6.83
CA ASP A 364 -4.68 -30.75 7.24
C ASP A 364 -4.55 -30.67 8.77
N SER A 365 -3.55 -29.93 9.27
CA SER A 365 -3.38 -29.64 10.70
C SER A 365 -4.54 -28.78 11.25
N ASN A 366 -4.54 -28.52 12.57
CA ASN A 366 -5.56 -27.70 13.25
C ASN A 366 -5.42 -26.18 12.97
N ASP A 367 -4.76 -25.75 11.89
CA ASP A 367 -4.73 -24.33 11.49
C ASP A 367 -6.08 -23.95 10.88
N ALA A 368 -6.55 -22.72 11.10
CA ALA A 368 -7.80 -22.23 10.50
C ALA A 368 -7.67 -22.03 8.97
N ILE A 369 -6.44 -21.97 8.45
CA ILE A 369 -6.13 -21.82 7.04
C ILE A 369 -5.50 -23.10 6.49
N SER A 370 -5.94 -23.52 5.30
CA SER A 370 -5.31 -24.57 4.50
C SER A 370 -4.85 -24.06 3.13
N VAL A 371 -4.19 -24.95 2.40
CA VAL A 371 -3.90 -24.84 0.96
C VAL A 371 -4.85 -25.74 0.19
N GLY A 372 -5.19 -25.35 -1.04
CA GLY A 372 -6.13 -26.07 -1.90
C GLY A 372 -5.61 -26.23 -3.32
N LEU A 373 -6.08 -27.29 -3.99
CA LEU A 373 -5.86 -27.51 -5.42
C LEU A 373 -7.21 -27.71 -6.10
N LEU A 374 -7.49 -26.89 -7.12
CA LEU A 374 -8.68 -27.01 -7.96
C LEU A 374 -8.23 -27.19 -9.42
N TYR A 375 -9.05 -27.84 -10.22
CA TYR A 375 -8.71 -28.13 -11.60
C TYR A 375 -9.92 -28.23 -12.50
N ARG A 376 -9.72 -27.94 -13.78
CA ARG A 376 -10.74 -28.05 -14.81
C ARG A 376 -10.76 -29.45 -15.40
N SER A 377 -11.72 -30.28 -15.00
CA SER A 377 -11.76 -31.70 -15.35
C SER A 377 -11.94 -31.97 -16.85
N SER A 378 -12.37 -30.99 -17.65
CA SER A 378 -12.41 -31.12 -19.11
C SER A 378 -11.03 -30.99 -19.78
N ARG A 379 -10.03 -30.42 -19.09
CA ARG A 379 -8.70 -30.10 -19.63
C ARG A 379 -7.59 -30.94 -19.01
N VAL A 380 -7.71 -31.24 -17.72
CA VAL A 380 -6.70 -31.95 -16.95
C VAL A 380 -7.35 -33.04 -16.09
N GLN A 381 -6.56 -34.05 -15.73
CA GLN A 381 -6.94 -35.11 -14.82
C GLN A 381 -5.87 -35.31 -13.74
N THR A 382 -6.29 -35.77 -12.56
CA THR A 382 -5.39 -36.13 -11.47
C THR A 382 -4.78 -37.51 -11.70
N VAL A 383 -3.48 -37.67 -11.41
CA VAL A 383 -2.78 -38.96 -11.46
C VAL A 383 -2.38 -39.39 -10.05
N GLY A 384 -2.91 -40.54 -9.60
CA GLY A 384 -2.67 -41.05 -8.25
C GLY A 384 -3.29 -40.18 -7.13
N PRO A 385 -3.05 -40.56 -5.86
CA PRO A 385 -3.62 -39.86 -4.71
C PRO A 385 -2.94 -38.51 -4.46
N ALA A 386 -3.68 -37.59 -3.86
CA ALA A 386 -3.11 -36.37 -3.30
C ALA A 386 -2.41 -36.69 -1.97
N LEU A 387 -1.25 -36.06 -1.74
CA LEU A 387 -0.37 -36.38 -0.63
C LEU A 387 -0.09 -35.14 0.23
N ARG A 388 0.11 -35.39 1.52
CA ARG A 388 0.65 -34.44 2.50
C ARG A 388 1.79 -35.13 3.27
N PRO A 389 2.77 -34.39 3.82
CA PRO A 389 3.73 -34.97 4.74
C PRO A 389 3.03 -35.50 5.99
N SER A 390 3.56 -36.58 6.58
CA SER A 390 3.01 -37.11 7.83
C SER A 390 3.12 -36.07 8.97
N PRO A 391 2.28 -36.15 10.01
CA PRO A 391 2.41 -35.29 11.19
C PRO A 391 3.82 -35.32 11.81
N GLN A 392 4.50 -36.47 11.75
CA GLN A 392 5.87 -36.63 12.23
C GLN A 392 6.87 -35.91 11.34
N GLN A 393 6.75 -36.03 10.00
CA GLN A 393 7.61 -35.32 9.04
C GLN A 393 7.42 -33.79 9.10
N TRP A 394 6.25 -33.31 9.55
CA TRP A 394 5.91 -31.89 9.61
C TRP A 394 5.71 -31.35 11.04
N SER A 395 6.29 -32.03 12.05
CA SER A 395 6.06 -31.71 13.46
C SER A 395 6.53 -30.29 13.81
N GLY A 396 5.63 -29.49 14.39
CA GLY A 396 5.93 -28.11 14.83
C GLY A 396 6.09 -27.08 13.70
N LEU A 397 5.83 -27.46 12.44
CA LEU A 397 6.03 -26.60 11.27
C LEU A 397 4.74 -25.88 10.80
N GLY A 398 3.58 -26.19 11.39
CA GLY A 398 2.31 -25.53 11.10
C GLY A 398 1.55 -26.18 9.93
N ARG A 399 0.99 -25.36 9.04
CA ARG A 399 0.23 -25.81 7.85
C ARG A 399 1.04 -26.76 7.00
N ARG A 400 0.47 -27.89 6.62
CA ARG A 400 1.13 -28.88 5.77
C ARG A 400 0.94 -28.53 4.30
N PRO A 401 1.95 -28.71 3.45
CA PRO A 401 1.78 -28.59 2.00
C PRO A 401 0.85 -29.68 1.46
N LEU A 402 0.28 -29.43 0.29
CA LEU A 402 -0.55 -30.39 -0.46
C LEU A 402 0.08 -30.65 -1.83
N MET A 403 0.20 -31.92 -2.20
CA MET A 403 0.75 -32.32 -3.49
C MET A 403 -0.23 -33.16 -4.31
N GLN A 404 -0.35 -32.87 -5.60
CA GLN A 404 -1.09 -33.67 -6.57
C GLN A 404 -0.35 -33.67 -7.91
N GLN A 405 -0.45 -34.78 -8.63
CA GLN A 405 -0.02 -34.84 -10.03
C GLN A 405 -1.19 -34.54 -10.96
N PHE A 406 -0.93 -33.72 -11.97
CA PHE A 406 -1.88 -33.37 -13.01
C PHE A 406 -1.33 -33.75 -14.38
N GLN A 407 -2.18 -34.33 -15.21
CA GLN A 407 -1.89 -34.63 -16.61
C GLN A 407 -2.88 -33.86 -17.48
N ALA A 408 -2.37 -33.12 -18.46
CA ALA A 408 -3.24 -32.54 -19.48
C ALA A 408 -3.84 -33.68 -20.31
N ARG A 409 -5.13 -33.59 -20.65
CA ARG A 409 -5.79 -34.68 -21.39
C ARG A 409 -5.18 -34.94 -22.77
N ALA A 410 -4.51 -33.94 -23.33
CA ALA A 410 -3.79 -34.05 -24.59
C ALA A 410 -2.31 -34.48 -24.45
N SER A 411 -1.79 -34.69 -23.23
CA SER A 411 -0.37 -35.00 -22.99
C SER A 411 -0.13 -36.41 -22.43
N GLY A 412 1.08 -36.93 -22.68
CA GLY A 412 1.55 -38.21 -22.13
C GLY A 412 2.27 -38.10 -20.78
N GLN A 413 2.74 -36.90 -20.41
CA GLN A 413 3.45 -36.64 -19.15
C GLN A 413 2.58 -35.89 -18.14
N SER A 414 2.87 -36.10 -16.85
CA SER A 414 2.24 -35.38 -15.74
C SER A 414 3.20 -34.37 -15.11
N VAL A 415 2.67 -33.30 -14.53
CA VAL A 415 3.40 -32.40 -13.63
C VAL A 415 2.96 -32.63 -12.20
N ARG A 416 3.93 -32.67 -11.27
CA ARG A 416 3.67 -32.76 -9.83
C ARG A 416 3.67 -31.35 -9.26
N ILE A 417 2.57 -30.95 -8.64
CA ILE A 417 2.42 -29.61 -8.06
C ILE A 417 2.31 -29.76 -6.54
N ALA A 418 3.22 -29.11 -5.82
CA ALA A 418 3.25 -29.01 -4.36
C ALA A 418 2.89 -27.57 -3.95
N VAL A 419 1.71 -27.40 -3.36
CA VAL A 419 1.21 -26.10 -2.89
C VAL A 419 1.62 -25.86 -1.44
N VAL A 420 2.14 -24.67 -1.17
CA VAL A 420 2.69 -24.29 0.14
C VAL A 420 2.03 -23.01 0.66
N HIS A 421 1.97 -22.88 1.99
CA HIS A 421 1.68 -21.61 2.66
C HIS A 421 2.47 -21.55 3.98
N PHE A 422 3.68 -21.02 3.89
CA PHE A 422 4.63 -20.99 5.01
C PHE A 422 4.20 -20.02 6.12
N LYS A 423 4.91 -20.04 7.24
CA LYS A 423 4.60 -19.21 8.40
C LYS A 423 4.77 -17.71 8.07
N SER A 424 3.70 -16.95 8.32
CA SER A 424 3.67 -15.49 8.19
C SER A 424 4.81 -14.78 8.92
N LYS A 425 5.26 -13.65 8.38
CA LYS A 425 6.23 -12.72 9.03
C LYS A 425 5.73 -12.05 10.32
N ARG A 426 4.43 -12.16 10.66
CA ARG A 426 3.84 -11.54 11.86
C ARG A 426 4.46 -12.10 13.14
N CYS A 427 4.85 -11.22 14.06
CA CYS A 427 5.53 -11.56 15.32
C CYS A 427 4.64 -12.08 16.45
N GLN A 428 3.33 -12.23 16.21
CA GLN A 428 2.42 -12.72 17.23
C GLN A 428 2.85 -14.12 17.71
N HIS A 429 3.07 -14.26 19.02
CA HIS A 429 3.55 -15.48 19.68
C HIS A 429 4.95 -15.95 19.25
N ALA A 430 5.77 -15.08 18.66
CA ALA A 430 7.16 -15.39 18.37
C ALA A 430 8.00 -15.53 19.66
N GLN A 431 8.77 -16.61 19.78
CA GLN A 431 9.61 -16.92 20.94
C GLN A 431 10.95 -17.49 20.52
N GLY A 432 11.99 -17.30 21.34
CA GLY A 432 13.34 -17.78 21.04
C GLY A 432 13.81 -17.31 19.65
N ALA A 433 14.32 -18.25 18.85
CA ALA A 433 14.78 -18.00 17.47
C ALA A 433 13.67 -17.58 16.49
N ASP A 434 12.39 -17.73 16.85
CA ASP A 434 11.29 -17.23 16.01
C ASP A 434 11.01 -15.72 16.20
N ARG A 435 11.63 -15.07 17.20
CA ARG A 435 11.60 -13.59 17.32
C ARG A 435 12.30 -12.94 16.14
N ASP A 436 12.00 -11.68 15.88
CA ASP A 436 12.77 -10.92 14.90
C ASP A 436 14.22 -10.86 15.36
N GLN A 437 15.13 -11.20 14.44
CA GLN A 437 16.58 -11.13 14.68
C GLN A 437 17.16 -9.81 14.16
N ASP A 438 16.30 -8.89 13.74
CA ASP A 438 16.60 -7.59 13.15
C ASP A 438 17.44 -7.70 11.86
N ASP A 439 17.52 -8.87 11.24
CA ASP A 439 18.32 -9.13 10.03
C ASP A 439 17.58 -8.83 8.72
N GLY A 440 16.33 -8.35 8.81
CA GLY A 440 15.45 -8.03 7.69
C GLY A 440 14.51 -9.15 7.26
N GLN A 441 14.62 -10.36 7.84
CA GLN A 441 13.72 -11.47 7.50
C GLN A 441 12.39 -11.42 8.28
N GLY A 442 12.33 -10.66 9.36
CA GLY A 442 11.19 -10.60 10.26
C GLY A 442 11.00 -11.90 11.07
N CYS A 443 9.97 -11.91 11.91
CA CYS A 443 9.69 -13.05 12.78
C CYS A 443 9.44 -14.36 12.01
N PHE A 444 9.69 -15.48 12.71
CA PHE A 444 9.54 -16.86 12.23
C PHE A 444 10.45 -17.23 11.04
N ALA A 445 11.53 -16.49 10.79
CA ALA A 445 12.53 -16.83 9.76
C ALA A 445 13.13 -18.23 9.97
N HIS A 446 13.47 -18.59 11.20
CA HIS A 446 13.97 -19.93 11.54
C HIS A 446 12.94 -21.03 11.28
N ARG A 447 11.66 -20.80 11.61
CA ARG A 447 10.60 -21.75 11.28
C ARG A 447 10.43 -21.93 9.77
N ARG A 448 10.40 -20.85 8.99
CA ARG A 448 10.31 -20.96 7.53
C ARG A 448 11.50 -21.67 6.91
N ARG A 449 12.70 -21.47 7.45
CA ARG A 449 13.90 -22.22 7.03
C ARG A 449 13.69 -23.73 7.24
N ARG A 450 13.21 -24.14 8.41
CA ARG A 450 12.88 -25.55 8.69
C ARG A 450 11.74 -26.08 7.82
N GLN A 451 10.75 -25.25 7.48
CA GLN A 451 9.69 -25.60 6.52
C GLN A 451 10.28 -25.89 5.13
N ALA A 452 11.23 -25.10 4.65
CA ALA A 452 11.93 -25.36 3.39
C ALA A 452 12.75 -26.66 3.43
N GLU A 453 13.50 -26.89 4.51
CA GLU A 453 14.30 -28.11 4.69
C GLU A 453 13.43 -29.38 4.72
N ALA A 454 12.33 -29.34 5.48
CA ALA A 454 11.37 -30.44 5.54
C ALA A 454 10.65 -30.66 4.21
N LEU A 455 10.32 -29.59 3.48
CA LEU A 455 9.72 -29.68 2.15
C LEU A 455 10.64 -30.39 1.16
N VAL A 456 11.91 -30.01 1.10
CA VAL A 456 12.91 -30.68 0.25
C VAL A 456 13.05 -32.15 0.64
N SER A 457 13.17 -32.46 1.93
CA SER A 457 13.26 -33.84 2.41
C SER A 457 12.03 -34.68 2.00
N TRP A 458 10.83 -34.11 2.10
CA TRP A 458 9.59 -34.78 1.71
C TRP A 458 9.46 -35.00 0.20
N LEU A 459 9.93 -34.06 -0.63
CA LEU A 459 9.84 -34.14 -2.08
C LEU A 459 10.84 -35.13 -2.71
N ASN A 460 11.92 -35.48 -2.00
CA ASN A 460 12.94 -36.44 -2.44
C ASN A 460 12.48 -37.91 -2.41
N ASN A 461 11.22 -38.19 -2.05
CA ASN A 461 10.62 -39.52 -2.16
C ASN A 461 10.40 -39.95 -3.63
N ALA A 462 10.24 -41.25 -3.87
CA ALA A 462 10.26 -41.87 -5.20
C ALA A 462 9.55 -41.07 -6.32
N VAL A 463 10.23 -40.91 -7.45
CA VAL A 463 9.73 -40.25 -8.67
C VAL A 463 8.92 -41.29 -9.48
N PRO A 464 7.62 -41.08 -9.69
CA PRO A 464 6.79 -41.96 -10.51
C PRO A 464 7.21 -41.92 -11.96
N GLU A 465 6.86 -42.98 -12.70
CA GLU A 465 7.04 -43.01 -14.15
C GLU A 465 6.29 -41.87 -14.84
N ARG A 466 6.85 -41.35 -15.94
CA ARG A 466 6.27 -40.30 -16.82
C ARG A 466 6.03 -38.93 -16.17
N LEU A 467 6.71 -38.63 -15.07
CA LEU A 467 6.71 -37.30 -14.46
C LEU A 467 7.61 -36.33 -15.24
N ALA A 468 7.05 -35.23 -15.75
CA ALA A 468 7.82 -34.12 -16.35
C ALA A 468 8.66 -33.39 -15.30
N GLY A 469 8.17 -33.29 -14.07
CA GLY A 469 8.95 -32.84 -12.92
C GLY A 469 8.05 -32.27 -11.81
N THR A 470 8.66 -31.51 -10.90
CA THR A 470 7.99 -30.98 -9.70
C THR A 470 8.02 -29.46 -9.69
N LEU A 471 6.84 -28.87 -9.48
CA LEU A 471 6.65 -27.46 -9.18
C LEU A 471 6.31 -27.29 -7.69
N ILE A 472 7.06 -26.46 -6.98
CA ILE A 472 6.65 -25.90 -5.68
C ILE A 472 6.00 -24.55 -5.97
N THR A 473 4.80 -24.31 -5.46
CA THR A 473 4.13 -23.03 -5.67
C THR A 473 3.24 -22.60 -4.50
N GLY A 474 3.01 -21.30 -4.37
CA GLY A 474 2.24 -20.70 -3.28
C GLY A 474 3.05 -19.69 -2.49
N ASP A 475 2.50 -19.29 -1.34
CA ASP A 475 3.07 -18.25 -0.49
C ASP A 475 4.14 -18.83 0.46
N LEU A 476 5.40 -18.55 0.18
CA LEU A 476 6.55 -18.94 1.00
C LEU A 476 6.79 -17.96 2.17
N ASN A 477 6.11 -16.82 2.21
CA ASN A 477 6.26 -15.77 3.21
C ASN A 477 7.72 -15.31 3.41
N SER A 478 8.55 -15.46 2.37
CA SER A 478 9.97 -15.14 2.37
C SER A 478 10.40 -14.54 1.05
N TYR A 479 11.19 -13.46 1.12
CA TYR A 479 11.73 -12.77 -0.04
C TYR A 479 12.92 -13.51 -0.65
N ALA A 480 13.30 -13.15 -1.88
CA ALA A 480 14.16 -13.97 -2.74
C ALA A 480 15.56 -14.28 -2.20
N ARG A 481 16.10 -13.47 -1.27
CA ARG A 481 17.43 -13.68 -0.66
C ARG A 481 17.36 -14.23 0.77
N GLU A 482 16.17 -14.59 1.25
CA GLU A 482 15.99 -15.17 2.59
C GLU A 482 16.28 -16.67 2.62
N TRP A 483 16.55 -17.19 3.83
CA TRP A 483 16.98 -18.58 4.01
C TRP A 483 16.09 -19.64 3.36
N PRO A 484 14.75 -19.54 3.35
CA PRO A 484 13.91 -20.56 2.71
C PRO A 484 14.18 -20.66 1.20
N LEU A 485 14.36 -19.54 0.51
CA LEU A 485 14.61 -19.51 -0.94
C LEU A 485 16.04 -19.95 -1.24
N GLU A 486 17.01 -19.59 -0.40
CA GLU A 486 18.38 -20.10 -0.48
C GLU A 486 18.42 -21.64 -0.36
N ASN A 487 17.68 -22.21 0.60
CA ASN A 487 17.58 -23.66 0.79
C ASN A 487 16.93 -24.37 -0.40
N LEU A 488 15.84 -23.82 -0.95
CA LEU A 488 15.15 -24.40 -2.10
C LEU A 488 16.01 -24.32 -3.37
N ARG A 489 16.74 -23.22 -3.56
CA ARG A 489 17.70 -23.07 -4.65
C ARG A 489 18.86 -24.05 -4.53
N ALA A 490 19.41 -24.25 -3.33
CA ALA A 490 20.44 -25.25 -3.07
C ALA A 490 19.96 -26.69 -3.34
N ALA A 491 18.64 -26.95 -3.21
CA ALA A 491 18.02 -28.22 -3.57
C ALA A 491 17.71 -28.39 -5.07
N GLY A 492 18.11 -27.43 -5.92
CA GLY A 492 17.96 -27.52 -7.38
C GLY A 492 16.62 -27.01 -7.91
N PHE A 493 15.87 -26.24 -7.13
CA PHE A 493 14.69 -25.53 -7.61
C PHE A 493 15.05 -24.15 -8.16
N VAL A 494 14.49 -23.81 -9.32
CA VAL A 494 14.70 -22.56 -10.03
C VAL A 494 13.45 -21.69 -9.90
N ASP A 495 13.64 -20.40 -9.56
CA ASP A 495 12.58 -19.40 -9.57
C ASP A 495 12.21 -19.02 -11.01
N LEU A 496 11.07 -19.51 -11.47
CA LEU A 496 10.59 -19.30 -12.83
C LEU A 496 10.26 -17.82 -13.10
N LEU A 497 9.78 -17.08 -12.09
CA LEU A 497 9.44 -15.67 -12.29
C LEU A 497 10.70 -14.84 -12.52
N ASN A 498 11.75 -15.06 -11.73
CA ASN A 498 13.03 -14.41 -11.94
C ASN A 498 13.68 -14.84 -13.27
N GLN A 499 13.59 -16.13 -13.62
CA GLN A 499 14.14 -16.65 -14.88
C GLN A 499 13.49 -16.00 -16.11
N HIS A 500 12.16 -15.84 -16.13
CA HIS A 500 11.42 -15.31 -17.28
C HIS A 500 11.35 -13.78 -17.32
N SER A 501 11.34 -13.10 -16.17
CA SER A 501 11.34 -11.63 -16.10
C SER A 501 12.73 -11.01 -16.17
N GLY A 502 13.78 -11.80 -15.91
CA GLY A 502 15.18 -11.35 -15.89
C GLY A 502 15.56 -10.48 -14.70
N SER A 503 14.66 -10.24 -13.74
CA SER A 503 14.94 -9.41 -12.56
C SER A 503 14.07 -9.77 -11.35
N LEU A 504 14.71 -9.82 -10.18
CA LEU A 504 14.04 -9.97 -8.89
C LEU A 504 13.13 -8.78 -8.53
N GLN A 505 13.28 -7.64 -9.21
CA GLN A 505 12.46 -6.45 -8.93
C GLN A 505 11.18 -6.39 -9.77
N SER A 506 11.15 -7.03 -10.95
CA SER A 506 9.98 -7.07 -11.84
C SER A 506 8.94 -8.13 -11.47
N ALA A 507 9.29 -9.06 -10.58
CA ALA A 507 8.45 -10.21 -10.19
C ALA A 507 7.78 -10.04 -8.81
N SER A 508 7.45 -8.82 -8.39
CA SER A 508 6.83 -8.57 -7.09
C SER A 508 5.38 -9.07 -7.06
N THR A 509 4.99 -9.76 -5.99
CA THR A 509 3.62 -10.27 -5.80
C THR A 509 2.91 -9.65 -4.61
N TYR A 510 3.64 -8.89 -3.80
CA TYR A 510 3.16 -8.37 -2.53
C TYR A 510 3.81 -7.03 -2.20
N ARG A 511 3.04 -6.16 -1.57
CA ARG A 511 3.47 -4.84 -1.10
C ARG A 511 3.14 -4.67 0.37
N TYR A 512 4.12 -4.20 1.14
CA TYR A 512 3.95 -3.95 2.57
C TYR A 512 4.71 -2.70 2.98
N GLN A 513 4.02 -1.75 3.63
CA GLN A 513 4.61 -0.49 4.11
C GLN A 513 5.42 0.24 3.02
N GLY A 514 4.84 0.28 1.83
CA GLY A 514 5.41 0.91 0.66
C GLY A 514 6.63 0.21 0.02
N ARG A 515 6.94 -1.01 0.44
CA ARG A 515 7.99 -1.83 -0.17
C ARG A 515 7.39 -2.98 -0.95
N GLN A 516 7.93 -3.26 -2.13
CA GLN A 516 7.49 -4.34 -3.01
C GLN A 516 8.45 -5.52 -2.95
N GLY A 517 7.93 -6.74 -2.97
CA GLY A 517 8.74 -7.95 -3.12
C GLY A 517 7.92 -9.16 -3.53
N THR A 518 8.57 -10.32 -3.61
CA THR A 518 7.95 -11.59 -3.98
C THR A 518 7.76 -12.43 -2.72
N LEU A 519 6.53 -12.88 -2.48
CA LEU A 519 6.23 -13.89 -1.45
C LEU A 519 5.65 -15.15 -2.05
N ASP A 520 5.02 -15.04 -3.22
CA ASP A 520 4.43 -16.14 -3.95
C ASP A 520 5.39 -16.57 -5.05
N TYR A 521 5.64 -17.86 -5.16
CA TYR A 521 6.63 -18.38 -6.11
C TYR A 521 6.09 -19.49 -6.99
N SER A 522 6.70 -19.66 -8.15
CA SER A 522 6.66 -20.88 -8.96
C SER A 522 8.08 -21.39 -9.11
N LEU A 523 8.45 -22.40 -8.31
CA LEU A 523 9.79 -22.96 -8.27
C LEU A 523 9.80 -24.34 -8.93
N ALA A 524 10.51 -24.49 -10.04
CA ALA A 524 10.60 -25.77 -10.78
C ALA A 524 11.91 -26.48 -10.50
N ASN A 525 11.87 -27.80 -10.34
CA ASN A 525 13.11 -28.59 -10.36
C ASN A 525 13.67 -28.69 -11.79
N GLY A 526 14.93 -29.11 -11.92
CA GLY A 526 15.62 -29.18 -13.21
C GLY A 526 14.97 -30.13 -14.25
N LEU A 527 14.12 -31.08 -13.83
CA LEU A 527 13.35 -31.92 -14.75
C LEU A 527 12.20 -31.15 -15.41
N LEU A 528 11.53 -30.27 -14.65
CA LEU A 528 10.35 -29.54 -15.13
C LEU A 528 10.70 -28.30 -15.94
N THR A 529 11.83 -27.66 -15.68
CA THR A 529 12.24 -26.41 -16.35
C THR A 529 12.17 -26.47 -17.89
N PRO A 530 12.57 -27.55 -18.59
CA PRO A 530 12.43 -27.67 -20.04
C PRO A 530 10.99 -27.65 -20.56
N SER A 531 10.01 -27.99 -19.74
CA SER A 531 8.58 -27.96 -20.07
C SER A 531 7.91 -26.62 -19.76
N VAL A 532 8.60 -25.67 -19.14
CA VAL A 532 8.04 -24.35 -18.81
C VAL A 532 8.14 -23.45 -20.05
N VAL A 533 6.98 -23.00 -20.53
CA VAL A 533 6.87 -22.07 -21.65
C VAL A 533 7.00 -20.63 -21.18
N ALA A 534 6.30 -20.29 -20.09
CA ALA A 534 6.30 -18.95 -19.53
C ALA A 534 5.90 -18.94 -18.04
N ALA A 535 6.36 -17.93 -17.31
CA ALA A 535 5.91 -17.64 -15.96
C ALA A 535 5.75 -16.13 -15.78
N HIS A 536 4.59 -15.70 -15.29
CA HIS A 536 4.21 -14.30 -15.18
C HIS A 536 3.61 -13.98 -13.82
N VAL A 537 3.87 -12.77 -13.33
CA VAL A 537 3.02 -12.12 -12.33
C VAL A 537 1.94 -11.34 -13.08
N TRP A 538 0.66 -11.49 -12.70
CA TRP A 538 -0.41 -10.65 -13.20
C TRP A 538 -0.77 -9.60 -12.14
N ALA A 539 -0.21 -8.38 -12.28
CA ALA A 539 -0.21 -7.32 -11.27
C ALA A 539 -1.57 -6.59 -11.12
N ILE A 540 -2.55 -7.27 -10.52
CA ILE A 540 -3.94 -6.83 -10.40
C ILE A 540 -4.37 -6.47 -8.95
N ASN A 541 -3.51 -6.73 -7.97
CA ASN A 541 -3.84 -6.78 -6.55
C ASN A 541 -2.91 -5.95 -5.66
N ALA A 542 -1.61 -6.21 -5.67
CA ALA A 542 -0.68 -5.69 -4.64
C ALA A 542 -0.53 -4.16 -4.68
N ASP A 543 -0.63 -3.58 -5.87
CA ASP A 543 -0.52 -2.14 -6.10
C ASP A 543 -1.86 -1.39 -6.02
N GLU A 544 -2.98 -2.09 -5.88
CA GLU A 544 -4.30 -1.46 -5.71
C GLU A 544 -4.51 -1.03 -4.24
N PRO A 545 -5.24 0.08 -3.98
CA PRO A 545 -5.61 0.49 -2.64
C PRO A 545 -6.34 -0.61 -1.86
N ARG A 546 -6.00 -0.78 -0.58
CA ARG A 546 -6.70 -1.70 0.32
C ARG A 546 -8.21 -1.45 0.37
N ALA A 547 -8.61 -0.18 0.26
CA ALA A 547 -9.99 0.27 0.29
C ALA A 547 -10.84 -0.26 -0.89
N LEU A 548 -10.22 -0.76 -1.96
CA LEU A 548 -10.91 -1.44 -3.04
C LEU A 548 -11.12 -2.93 -2.75
N SER A 549 -10.65 -3.46 -1.62
CA SER A 549 -10.82 -4.88 -1.28
C SER A 549 -12.27 -5.25 -0.98
N TYR A 550 -12.57 -6.54 -0.89
CA TYR A 550 -13.91 -7.02 -0.56
C TYR A 550 -14.40 -6.59 0.84
N LYS A 551 -13.48 -6.22 1.74
CA LYS A 551 -13.76 -5.86 3.15
C LYS A 551 -14.28 -4.44 3.30
N ASP A 552 -13.78 -3.52 2.48
CA ASP A 552 -14.01 -2.09 2.67
C ASP A 552 -15.09 -1.61 1.70
N ALA A 553 -16.14 -1.00 2.24
CA ALA A 553 -17.28 -0.45 1.47
C ALA A 553 -17.20 1.08 1.35
N HIS A 554 -16.02 1.67 1.59
CA HIS A 554 -15.81 3.14 1.67
C HIS A 554 -16.00 3.89 0.34
N SER A 555 -16.45 3.20 -0.71
CA SER A 555 -16.76 3.81 -2.00
C SER A 555 -17.92 3.06 -2.67
N ASN A 556 -18.56 3.72 -3.63
CA ASN A 556 -19.43 3.07 -4.61
C ASN A 556 -18.72 1.94 -5.39
N ALA A 557 -17.43 1.65 -5.15
CA ALA A 557 -16.65 0.54 -5.70
C ALA A 557 -17.24 -0.85 -5.42
N ALA A 558 -18.18 -0.99 -4.49
CA ALA A 558 -18.81 -2.28 -4.19
C ALA A 558 -19.80 -2.76 -5.27
N THR A 559 -20.17 -1.94 -6.27
CA THR A 559 -21.15 -2.34 -7.31
C THR A 559 -20.54 -3.17 -8.42
N THR A 560 -19.26 -2.97 -8.76
CA THR A 560 -18.57 -3.72 -9.83
C THR A 560 -17.80 -4.89 -9.22
N VAL A 561 -18.39 -6.08 -9.28
CA VAL A 561 -17.91 -7.31 -8.61
C VAL A 561 -17.31 -8.34 -9.57
N SER A 562 -17.50 -8.16 -10.88
CA SER A 562 -17.06 -9.09 -11.92
C SER A 562 -15.73 -8.69 -12.57
N VAL A 563 -14.82 -8.10 -11.79
CA VAL A 563 -13.52 -7.60 -12.24
C VAL A 563 -12.39 -8.20 -11.39
N PRO A 564 -11.17 -8.36 -11.92
CA PRO A 564 -10.10 -9.08 -11.24
C PRO A 564 -9.38 -8.22 -10.18
N TRP A 565 -9.54 -6.90 -10.22
CA TRP A 565 -8.78 -5.94 -9.43
C TRP A 565 -9.04 -6.07 -7.93
N ARG A 566 -7.95 -6.06 -7.13
CA ARG A 566 -7.98 -6.19 -5.67
C ARG A 566 -8.89 -7.34 -5.19
N SER A 567 -8.84 -8.45 -5.93
CA SER A 567 -9.46 -9.73 -5.55
C SER A 567 -8.72 -10.39 -4.38
N SER A 568 -7.43 -10.07 -4.23
CA SER A 568 -6.54 -10.46 -3.13
C SER A 568 -5.62 -9.28 -2.76
N ASP A 569 -4.83 -9.43 -1.70
CA ASP A 569 -3.68 -8.60 -1.39
C ASP A 569 -2.37 -9.08 -2.05
N HIS A 570 -2.39 -10.24 -2.71
CA HIS A 570 -1.28 -10.79 -3.48
C HIS A 570 -1.60 -10.86 -4.97
N ASP A 571 -0.63 -10.58 -5.84
CA ASP A 571 -0.77 -10.78 -7.28
C ASP A 571 -0.68 -12.26 -7.65
N PRO A 572 -1.59 -12.78 -8.51
CA PRO A 572 -1.51 -14.16 -8.98
C PRO A 572 -0.29 -14.40 -9.88
N LEU A 573 0.17 -15.65 -9.83
CA LEU A 573 1.17 -16.17 -10.76
C LEU A 573 0.52 -17.03 -11.82
N ILE A 574 0.94 -16.89 -13.06
CA ILE A 574 0.53 -17.75 -14.17
C ILE A 574 1.76 -18.49 -14.68
N THR A 575 1.71 -19.81 -14.67
CA THR A 575 2.80 -20.68 -15.16
C THR A 575 2.25 -21.59 -16.26
N ASP A 576 2.87 -21.51 -17.43
CA ASP A 576 2.48 -22.23 -18.63
C ASP A 576 3.43 -23.37 -18.92
N PHE A 577 2.87 -24.53 -19.25
CA PHE A 577 3.62 -25.74 -19.54
C PHE A 577 3.30 -26.31 -20.92
N GLN A 578 4.31 -26.93 -21.51
CA GLN A 578 4.22 -27.85 -22.64
C GLN A 578 4.70 -29.24 -22.16
N LEU A 579 3.73 -30.07 -21.75
CA LEU A 579 3.91 -31.42 -21.19
C LEU A 579 3.76 -32.56 -22.21
#